data_AF-A0A060VUN8-F1
#
_entry.id   AF-A0A060VUN8-F1
#
_cell.length_a   1.000
_cell.length_b   1.000
_cell.length_c   1.000
_cell.angle_alpha   90.00
_cell.angle_beta   90.00
_cell.angle_gamma   90.00
#
_symmetry.space_group_name_H-M   'P 1'
#
loop_
_entity.id
_entity.type
_entity.pdbx_description
1 polymer ?
#
loop_
_entity_poly.entity_id
_entity_poly.type
_entity_poly.pdbx_seq_one_letter_code
_entity_poly.pdbx_strand_id
1 'polypeptide(L)'
;MNAVYYSTLYLISLFTFSPSPLSLISLSLPPFRPGFGRAALPFGLVRRELSCEGYAIDLRCPGADVIMIETANYGRTDDKICDADPFQMENVNCYLPDAYKIISQRCNNRTQCVVVTGSDVFPDPCPGTYKYLEVQYECVPYTPPSSFYPSFAATSIQNMSFVFICPGTLMEVGEPTFVFEAEQQAGSWCKDPLQARDKVFFMPWTPYRTDTLIEYNSLEDLKNGRQTTTYKLPHRVDGTGFVAYDGAIFFNKERTRNIVKFDLRTRIKSGEAIVANANYHDTSPYRWGGKTDIDLAVDERGLWVIYATEQNNGRIVVSQLNPYTLRFEATWETAYDKRSASNAFMVCGVLHVVRSTYEENESEAPKSHIDYIYNTKLSQGEYTDILFPNQYQYIAAVDYNPRDNQLYVWNNFYILRYDLEFDAEKDPADGTSQSQCGLFQMNPYLRSACVHLIPQT
;
A
#
# COMPACT_ATOMS: atom_id res chain seq x y z
N MET A 1 26.74 59.26 67.91
CA MET A 1 27.26 60.65 67.87
C MET A 1 27.42 61.07 66.41
N ASN A 2 27.61 62.36 66.15
CA ASN A 2 27.66 62.99 64.82
C ASN A 2 28.89 62.50 64.00
N ALA A 3 29.05 62.74 62.69
CA ALA A 3 28.45 63.73 61.78
C ALA A 3 28.32 63.17 60.32
N VAL A 4 27.32 63.53 59.51
CA VAL A 4 27.26 64.69 58.55
C VAL A 4 28.38 64.62 57.49
N TYR A 5 28.16 64.67 56.17
CA TYR A 5 27.07 65.24 55.31
C TYR A 5 26.71 64.24 54.14
N TYR A 6 26.07 64.49 52.98
CA TYR A 6 25.58 65.70 52.27
C TYR A 6 24.32 65.42 51.37
N SER A 7 24.16 66.17 50.27
CA SER A 7 23.04 66.19 49.29
C SER A 7 23.10 65.04 48.22
N THR A 8 22.11 64.79 47.33
CA THR A 8 21.10 65.70 46.72
C THR A 8 19.87 64.96 46.10
N LEU A 9 18.72 65.67 46.04
CA LEU A 9 17.54 65.50 45.15
C LEU A 9 16.56 64.30 45.31
N TYR A 10 15.26 64.65 45.33
CA TYR A 10 14.02 63.82 45.28
C TYR A 10 13.33 64.02 43.89
N LEU A 11 12.27 63.33 43.42
CA LEU A 11 10.91 63.05 43.97
C LEU A 11 10.28 61.81 43.25
N ILE A 12 9.59 60.86 43.92
CA ILE A 12 8.10 60.72 44.15
C ILE A 12 7.26 60.44 42.87
N SER A 13 6.28 59.51 42.78
CA SER A 13 5.89 58.30 43.55
C SER A 13 4.81 57.46 42.79
N LEU A 14 4.42 56.28 43.31
CA LEU A 14 3.34 55.39 42.78
C LEU A 14 1.91 55.86 43.18
N PHE A 15 0.85 55.44 42.44
CA PHE A 15 -0.50 55.07 42.96
C PHE A 15 -1.42 54.41 41.88
N THR A 16 -2.70 54.12 42.19
CA THR A 16 -3.52 53.02 41.59
C THR A 16 -5.04 53.30 41.41
N PHE A 17 -5.72 52.44 40.62
CA PHE A 17 -7.19 52.16 40.54
C PHE A 17 -8.18 53.12 39.78
N SER A 18 -8.87 52.56 38.76
CA SER A 18 -10.31 52.63 38.31
C SER A 18 -11.21 53.89 38.49
N PRO A 19 -12.40 54.05 37.81
CA PRO A 19 -13.10 53.20 36.83
C PRO A 19 -13.56 53.95 35.52
N SER A 20 -14.50 53.38 34.75
CA SER A 20 -15.12 53.93 33.51
C SER A 20 -16.39 54.77 33.76
N PRO A 21 -16.88 55.57 32.77
CA PRO A 21 -18.00 55.09 31.90
C PRO A 21 -18.12 55.71 30.47
N LEU A 22 -18.91 55.03 29.60
CA LEU A 22 -19.81 55.53 28.51
C LEU A 22 -19.39 56.78 27.69
N SER A 23 -19.06 56.69 26.38
CA SER A 23 -20.00 56.76 25.21
C SER A 23 -19.21 57.10 23.89
N LEU A 24 -19.66 57.01 22.63
CA LEU A 24 -20.76 56.31 21.89
C LEU A 24 -20.48 56.35 20.35
N ILE A 25 -21.04 55.40 19.59
CA ILE A 25 -21.38 55.36 18.12
C ILE A 25 -20.41 55.95 17.06
N SER A 26 -19.90 55.07 16.18
CA SER A 26 -20.25 55.04 14.74
C SER A 26 -19.83 53.70 14.10
N LEU A 27 -20.40 53.32 12.95
CA LEU A 27 -20.30 51.96 12.38
C LEU A 27 -19.32 51.85 11.19
N SER A 28 -18.59 50.72 11.12
CA SER A 28 -18.32 50.04 9.85
C SER A 28 -17.99 48.55 10.07
N LEU A 29 -18.42 47.70 9.13
CA LEU A 29 -18.21 46.24 9.14
C LEU A 29 -17.35 45.84 7.92
N PRO A 30 -16.25 45.09 8.09
CA PRO A 30 -15.74 44.19 7.06
C PRO A 30 -16.52 42.85 7.10
N PRO A 31 -16.58 42.08 5.99
CA PRO A 31 -17.59 41.04 5.81
C PRO A 31 -17.22 39.66 6.39
N PHE A 32 -18.27 38.90 6.70
CA PHE A 32 -18.24 37.43 6.84
C PHE A 32 -17.57 36.75 5.64
N ARG A 33 -16.82 35.68 5.88
CA ARG A 33 -16.90 34.43 5.10
C ARG A 33 -16.52 33.22 5.98
N PRO A 34 -17.27 32.10 5.90
CA PRO A 34 -17.05 30.95 6.77
C PRO A 34 -15.91 30.06 6.24
N GLY A 35 -15.17 29.45 7.17
CA GLY A 35 -14.04 28.57 6.87
C GLY A 35 -13.73 27.65 8.05
N PHE A 36 -14.69 26.81 8.44
CA PHE A 36 -14.46 25.81 9.49
C PHE A 36 -13.41 24.81 9.00
N GLY A 37 -12.20 24.89 9.54
CA GLY A 37 -11.11 23.97 9.20
C GLY A 37 -11.48 22.56 9.63
N ARG A 38 -11.91 21.72 8.68
CA ARG A 38 -12.07 20.29 8.93
C ARG A 38 -10.69 19.70 9.19
N ALA A 39 -10.39 19.41 10.46
CA ALA A 39 -9.26 18.56 10.81
C ALA A 39 -9.37 17.24 10.04
N ALA A 40 -8.28 16.80 9.42
CA ALA A 40 -8.22 15.48 8.83
C ALA A 40 -8.28 14.45 9.97
N LEU A 41 -9.41 13.76 10.09
CA LEU A 41 -9.56 12.64 11.02
C LEU A 41 -8.64 11.49 10.56
N PRO A 42 -8.02 10.75 11.49
CA PRO A 42 -7.20 9.60 11.14
C PRO A 42 -8.05 8.51 10.48
N PHE A 43 -7.48 7.83 9.48
CA PHE A 43 -8.05 6.59 8.92
C PHE A 43 -7.71 5.41 9.86
N GLY A 44 -8.52 4.35 9.83
CA GLY A 44 -8.64 3.39 10.94
C GLY A 44 -9.56 3.88 12.07
N LEU A 45 -10.38 4.90 11.83
CA LEU A 45 -11.49 5.29 12.71
C LEU A 45 -12.74 4.48 12.33
N VAL A 46 -12.90 3.32 12.97
CA VAL A 46 -14.13 2.53 12.93
C VAL A 46 -15.33 3.43 13.26
N ARG A 47 -16.26 3.55 12.32
CA ARG A 47 -17.49 4.35 12.49
C ARG A 47 -18.57 3.46 13.10
N ARG A 48 -19.18 3.93 14.18
CA ARG A 48 -20.31 3.27 14.86
C ARG A 48 -21.60 4.04 14.55
N GLU A 49 -22.53 3.41 13.85
CA GLU A 49 -23.84 3.96 13.51
C GLU A 49 -24.94 3.11 14.18
N LEU A 50 -26.07 3.73 14.52
CA LEU A 50 -27.14 3.06 15.25
C LEU A 50 -28.53 3.54 14.80
N SER A 51 -29.47 2.60 14.68
CA SER A 51 -30.87 2.88 14.29
C SER A 51 -31.83 1.99 15.09
N CYS A 52 -32.91 2.58 15.60
CA CYS A 52 -33.94 1.83 16.34
C CYS A 52 -34.87 1.06 15.39
N GLU A 53 -35.52 0.00 15.88
CA GLU A 53 -36.54 -0.75 15.15
C GLU A 53 -37.69 0.17 14.68
N GLY A 54 -37.97 0.14 13.38
CA GLY A 54 -38.86 1.05 12.65
C GLY A 54 -38.16 2.18 11.88
N TYR A 55 -36.88 2.46 12.13
CA TYR A 55 -36.13 3.56 11.51
C TYR A 55 -35.11 3.08 10.47
N ALA A 56 -34.65 3.97 9.59
CA ALA A 56 -33.62 3.66 8.61
C ALA A 56 -32.22 4.07 9.11
N ILE A 57 -31.23 3.20 8.90
CA ILE A 57 -29.80 3.52 9.06
C ILE A 57 -29.24 4.03 7.72
N ASP A 58 -28.31 4.98 7.75
CA ASP A 58 -27.73 5.63 6.56
C ASP A 58 -26.21 5.72 6.67
N LEU A 59 -25.53 4.67 6.19
CA LEU A 59 -24.08 4.54 6.23
C LEU A 59 -23.48 5.31 5.04
N ARG A 60 -22.45 6.14 5.28
CA ARG A 60 -21.88 7.03 4.25
C ARG A 60 -20.35 7.13 4.32
N CYS A 61 -19.71 6.94 3.19
CA CYS A 61 -18.27 7.11 3.01
C CYS A 61 -17.91 8.40 2.25
N PRO A 62 -16.75 9.03 2.54
CA PRO A 62 -16.33 10.26 1.88
C PRO A 62 -15.69 9.98 0.51
N GLY A 63 -15.89 10.89 -0.44
CA GLY A 63 -15.15 10.87 -1.71
C GLY A 63 -15.53 9.70 -2.62
N ALA A 64 -14.60 8.75 -2.79
CA ALA A 64 -14.75 7.56 -3.62
C ALA A 64 -14.63 6.25 -2.80
N ASP A 65 -14.52 6.37 -1.48
CA ASP A 65 -14.35 5.26 -0.55
C ASP A 65 -15.70 4.52 -0.41
N VAL A 66 -15.66 3.20 -0.23
CA VAL A 66 -16.83 2.34 -0.04
C VAL A 66 -16.87 1.72 1.34
N ILE A 67 -18.09 1.44 1.79
CA ILE A 67 -18.36 0.81 3.08
C ILE A 67 -17.74 -0.60 3.11
N MET A 68 -17.03 -0.91 4.19
CA MET A 68 -16.70 -2.26 4.63
C MET A 68 -17.29 -2.43 6.04
N ILE A 69 -18.23 -3.36 6.21
CA ILE A 69 -18.79 -3.69 7.52
C ILE A 69 -17.77 -4.53 8.31
N GLU A 70 -17.44 -4.11 9.53
CA GLU A 70 -16.59 -4.85 10.46
C GLU A 70 -17.44 -5.75 11.37
N THR A 71 -18.43 -5.16 12.04
CA THR A 71 -19.40 -5.90 12.87
C THR A 71 -20.79 -5.29 12.76
N ALA A 72 -21.83 -6.09 12.99
CA ALA A 72 -23.18 -5.58 13.19
C ALA A 72 -24.00 -6.52 14.08
N ASN A 73 -24.90 -5.95 14.86
CA ASN A 73 -25.88 -6.67 15.67
C ASN A 73 -27.26 -6.05 15.52
N TYR A 74 -28.27 -6.88 15.28
CA TYR A 74 -29.69 -6.50 15.40
C TYR A 74 -30.24 -7.16 16.66
N GLY A 75 -30.73 -6.38 17.62
CA GLY A 75 -31.15 -6.90 18.92
C GLY A 75 -31.16 -5.82 20.00
N ARG A 76 -30.73 -6.17 21.22
CA ARG A 76 -30.56 -5.23 22.35
C ARG A 76 -29.44 -5.70 23.27
N THR A 77 -28.53 -4.78 23.57
CA THR A 77 -27.29 -4.99 24.35
C THR A 77 -27.13 -3.99 25.50
N ASP A 78 -28.03 -3.00 25.60
CA ASP A 78 -28.00 -1.87 26.53
C ASP A 78 -29.45 -1.48 26.92
N ASP A 79 -29.62 -1.02 28.16
CA ASP A 79 -30.90 -0.69 28.82
C ASP A 79 -31.34 0.78 28.61
N LYS A 80 -30.56 1.59 27.87
CA LYS A 80 -30.78 3.04 27.66
C LYS A 80 -30.84 3.43 26.19
N ILE A 81 -30.30 2.60 25.30
CA ILE A 81 -30.38 2.81 23.84
C ILE A 81 -31.82 2.52 23.35
N CYS A 82 -32.37 3.39 22.51
CA CYS A 82 -33.72 3.28 21.95
C CYS A 82 -34.79 3.08 23.04
N ASP A 83 -35.10 4.19 23.72
CA ASP A 83 -36.04 4.30 24.84
C ASP A 83 -37.49 3.93 24.43
N ALA A 84 -38.17 3.18 25.28
CA ALA A 84 -39.45 2.51 25.00
C ALA A 84 -40.18 2.10 26.31
N ASP A 85 -41.11 1.15 26.25
CA ASP A 85 -41.70 0.58 27.47
C ASP A 85 -40.63 -0.22 28.24
N PRO A 86 -40.48 -0.04 29.57
CA PRO A 86 -39.47 -0.76 30.37
C PRO A 86 -39.49 -2.29 30.21
N PHE A 87 -40.67 -2.90 30.03
CA PHE A 87 -40.80 -4.34 29.81
C PHE A 87 -40.16 -4.80 28.48
N GLN A 88 -40.10 -3.92 27.48
CA GLN A 88 -39.47 -4.18 26.18
C GLN A 88 -37.96 -3.92 26.18
N MET A 89 -37.40 -3.39 27.29
CA MET A 89 -35.99 -3.01 27.43
C MET A 89 -35.21 -3.91 28.42
N GLU A 90 -35.89 -4.67 29.27
CA GLU A 90 -35.29 -5.56 30.28
C GLU A 90 -34.31 -6.60 29.69
N ASN A 91 -34.57 -7.06 28.46
CA ASN A 91 -33.73 -8.05 27.78
C ASN A 91 -32.53 -7.42 27.04
N VAL A 92 -31.43 -7.23 27.76
CA VAL A 92 -30.13 -6.78 27.22
C VAL A 92 -29.22 -7.90 26.69
N ASN A 93 -29.73 -9.13 26.55
CA ASN A 93 -28.97 -10.28 26.05
C ASN A 93 -29.47 -10.73 24.66
N CYS A 94 -29.91 -9.79 23.83
CA CYS A 94 -30.48 -10.08 22.52
C CYS A 94 -29.49 -9.79 21.38
N TYR A 95 -29.11 -10.84 20.66
CA TYR A 95 -28.11 -10.80 19.59
C TYR A 95 -28.57 -11.55 18.33
N LEU A 96 -28.22 -11.04 17.15
CA LEU A 96 -28.40 -11.71 15.86
C LEU A 96 -27.07 -11.72 15.08
N PRO A 97 -26.26 -12.80 15.17
CA PRO A 97 -24.98 -12.90 14.45
C PRO A 97 -25.11 -12.79 12.92
N ASP A 98 -26.24 -13.20 12.34
CA ASP A 98 -26.49 -13.09 10.90
C ASP A 98 -26.77 -11.65 10.43
N ALA A 99 -26.99 -10.69 11.34
CA ALA A 99 -27.14 -9.27 10.99
C ALA A 99 -25.93 -8.75 10.20
N TYR A 100 -24.71 -9.18 10.58
CA TYR A 100 -23.47 -8.91 9.86
C TYR A 100 -23.54 -9.30 8.38
N LYS A 101 -24.04 -10.50 8.06
CA LYS A 101 -24.15 -10.99 6.67
C LYS A 101 -25.17 -10.17 5.89
N ILE A 102 -26.32 -9.89 6.50
CA ILE A 102 -27.44 -9.15 5.88
C ILE A 102 -27.02 -7.71 5.54
N ILE A 103 -26.36 -7.01 6.46
CA ILE A 103 -25.91 -5.64 6.22
C ILE A 103 -24.70 -5.60 5.27
N SER A 104 -23.77 -6.54 5.36
CA SER A 104 -22.63 -6.66 4.43
C SER A 104 -23.09 -6.84 2.98
N GLN A 105 -24.03 -7.76 2.72
CA GLN A 105 -24.57 -8.00 1.37
C GLN A 105 -25.31 -6.77 0.80
N ARG A 106 -25.88 -5.92 1.66
CA ARG A 106 -26.61 -4.72 1.24
C ARG A 106 -25.70 -3.52 1.05
N CYS A 107 -24.66 -3.37 1.89
CA CYS A 107 -23.89 -2.14 2.01
C CYS A 107 -22.44 -2.19 1.54
N ASN A 108 -21.77 -3.35 1.54
CA ASN A 108 -20.38 -3.42 1.07
C ASN A 108 -20.27 -2.99 -0.39
N ASN A 109 -19.11 -2.42 -0.76
CA ASN A 109 -18.82 -1.88 -2.09
C ASN A 109 -19.77 -0.75 -2.55
N ARG A 110 -20.42 -0.04 -1.62
CA ARG A 110 -21.18 1.19 -1.88
C ARG A 110 -20.60 2.39 -1.14
N THR A 111 -20.65 3.57 -1.76
CA THR A 111 -20.29 4.86 -1.13
C THR A 111 -21.35 5.34 -0.14
N GLN A 112 -22.61 4.93 -0.32
CA GLN A 112 -23.73 5.14 0.60
C GLN A 112 -24.64 3.90 0.62
N CYS A 113 -25.17 3.57 1.79
CA CYS A 113 -26.15 2.51 1.98
C CYS A 113 -27.25 2.94 2.96
N VAL A 114 -28.52 2.79 2.55
CA VAL A 114 -29.68 3.04 3.41
C VAL A 114 -30.46 1.75 3.60
N VAL A 115 -30.72 1.35 4.84
CA VAL A 115 -31.43 0.11 5.20
C VAL A 115 -32.44 0.38 6.30
N VAL A 116 -33.68 -0.11 6.13
CA VAL A 116 -34.71 -0.03 7.17
C VAL A 116 -34.43 -1.10 8.23
N THR A 117 -34.39 -0.68 9.49
CA THR A 117 -34.18 -1.53 10.66
C THR A 117 -35.51 -2.12 11.10
N GLY A 118 -35.77 -3.38 10.75
CA GLY A 118 -37.02 -4.05 11.12
C GLY A 118 -37.15 -5.46 10.55
N SER A 119 -38.26 -6.11 10.88
CA SER A 119 -38.54 -7.52 10.60
C SER A 119 -38.66 -7.87 9.10
N ASP A 120 -38.85 -6.88 8.23
CA ASP A 120 -38.80 -7.05 6.76
C ASP A 120 -37.38 -7.28 6.20
N VAL A 121 -36.36 -7.03 7.02
CA VAL A 121 -34.94 -7.06 6.64
C VAL A 121 -34.14 -8.04 7.47
N PHE A 122 -34.40 -8.10 8.78
CA PHE A 122 -33.72 -8.97 9.73
C PHE A 122 -34.75 -9.89 10.41
N PRO A 123 -34.52 -11.21 10.53
CA PRO A 123 -35.37 -12.06 11.36
C PRO A 123 -35.35 -11.58 12.82
N ASP A 124 -36.44 -11.74 13.57
CA ASP A 124 -36.51 -11.29 14.96
C ASP A 124 -35.81 -12.30 15.91
N PRO A 125 -34.68 -11.93 16.56
CA PRO A 125 -34.00 -12.78 17.54
C PRO A 125 -34.68 -12.82 18.92
N CYS A 126 -35.53 -11.84 19.26
CA CYS A 126 -36.11 -11.70 20.60
C CYS A 126 -37.51 -11.04 20.58
N PRO A 127 -38.55 -11.78 20.16
CA PRO A 127 -39.92 -11.27 20.10
C PRO A 127 -40.38 -10.65 21.43
N GLY A 128 -40.96 -9.45 21.35
CA GLY A 128 -41.40 -8.67 22.52
C GLY A 128 -40.34 -7.74 23.13
N THR A 129 -39.07 -7.89 22.75
CA THR A 129 -38.01 -6.89 23.05
C THR A 129 -38.00 -5.83 21.94
N TYR A 130 -37.89 -4.54 22.30
CA TYR A 130 -37.74 -3.46 21.31
C TYR A 130 -36.27 -3.32 20.91
N LYS A 131 -35.97 -3.49 19.62
CA LYS A 131 -34.61 -3.72 19.11
C LYS A 131 -33.98 -2.48 18.49
N TYR A 132 -32.68 -2.56 18.26
CA TYR A 132 -31.91 -1.65 17.42
C TYR A 132 -30.89 -2.42 16.58
N LEU A 133 -30.52 -1.81 15.45
CA LEU A 133 -29.38 -2.21 14.64
C LEU A 133 -28.19 -1.33 15.02
N GLU A 134 -27.14 -1.95 15.54
CA GLU A 134 -25.82 -1.36 15.71
C GLU A 134 -24.90 -1.86 14.58
N VAL A 135 -24.19 -0.95 13.92
CA VAL A 135 -23.22 -1.26 12.87
C VAL A 135 -21.89 -0.58 13.15
N GLN A 136 -20.80 -1.33 13.02
CA GLN A 136 -19.43 -0.81 13.01
C GLN A 136 -18.85 -1.02 11.61
N TYR A 137 -18.37 0.04 10.97
CA TYR A 137 -17.91 0.02 9.58
C TYR A 137 -16.71 0.93 9.34
N GLU A 138 -15.89 0.53 8.37
CA GLU A 138 -14.81 1.33 7.81
C GLU A 138 -15.20 1.85 6.41
N CYS A 139 -14.38 2.77 5.89
CA CYS A 139 -14.48 3.25 4.51
C CYS A 139 -13.14 3.01 3.82
N VAL A 140 -13.13 2.15 2.81
CA VAL A 140 -11.94 1.66 2.10
C VAL A 140 -11.94 2.10 0.64
N PRO A 141 -10.80 2.16 -0.06
CA PRO A 141 -10.75 2.42 -1.50
C PRO A 141 -11.59 1.41 -2.31
N TYR A 142 -12.31 1.87 -3.34
CA TYR A 142 -13.13 0.99 -4.18
C TYR A 142 -12.32 0.11 -5.15
N THR A 143 -12.39 -1.20 -4.95
CA THR A 143 -11.90 -2.21 -5.90
C THR A 143 -13.06 -2.84 -6.69
N PRO A 144 -13.09 -2.78 -8.03
CA PRO A 144 -14.16 -3.38 -8.82
C PRO A 144 -14.08 -4.92 -8.84
N PRO A 145 -15.21 -5.64 -8.82
CA PRO A 145 -15.27 -7.09 -8.59
C PRO A 145 -14.95 -7.95 -9.83
N SER A 146 -14.11 -7.48 -10.76
CA SER A 146 -13.81 -8.19 -12.03
C SER A 146 -12.80 -9.33 -11.90
N SER A 147 -12.26 -9.58 -10.71
CA SER A 147 -11.31 -10.68 -10.40
C SER A 147 -11.97 -11.93 -9.79
N PHE A 148 -13.28 -11.93 -9.56
CA PHE A 148 -13.95 -13.00 -8.80
C PHE A 148 -14.41 -14.18 -9.68
N TYR A 149 -13.46 -15.02 -10.13
CA TYR A 149 -13.80 -16.39 -10.56
C TYR A 149 -14.06 -17.25 -9.31
N PRO A 150 -15.22 -17.92 -9.19
CA PRO A 150 -15.57 -18.69 -8.00
C PRO A 150 -15.02 -20.13 -8.03
N SER A 151 -14.94 -20.73 -6.83
CA SER A 151 -14.29 -22.00 -6.48
C SER A 151 -12.75 -21.92 -6.49
N PHE A 152 -12.02 -22.40 -5.46
CA PHE A 152 -12.39 -23.32 -4.38
C PHE A 152 -12.19 -22.77 -2.94
N ALA A 153 -12.82 -23.45 -1.97
CA ALA A 153 -12.44 -23.55 -0.55
C ALA A 153 -11.99 -22.27 0.22
N ALA A 154 -12.95 -21.44 0.63
CA ALA A 154 -12.71 -20.45 1.69
C ALA A 154 -12.69 -21.11 3.08
N THR A 155 -11.51 -21.54 3.56
CA THR A 155 -11.32 -22.07 4.93
C THR A 155 -10.37 -21.21 5.77
N SER A 156 -10.97 -20.36 6.62
CA SER A 156 -10.39 -19.86 7.89
C SER A 156 -8.95 -19.33 7.88
N ILE A 157 -8.76 -18.09 7.41
CA ILE A 157 -7.67 -17.22 7.87
C ILE A 157 -8.29 -15.92 8.42
N GLN A 158 -7.83 -15.48 9.59
CA GLN A 158 -8.24 -14.21 10.19
C GLN A 158 -7.35 -13.05 9.69
N ASN A 159 -7.98 -11.88 9.53
CA ASN A 159 -7.36 -10.56 9.68
C ASN A 159 -6.06 -10.28 8.89
N MET A 160 -6.14 -10.36 7.56
CA MET A 160 -5.61 -9.29 6.70
C MET A 160 -6.36 -9.31 5.36
N SER A 161 -6.84 -8.15 4.90
CA SER A 161 -7.51 -8.02 3.60
C SER A 161 -6.48 -7.98 2.47
N PHE A 162 -5.89 -9.13 2.13
CA PHE A 162 -5.02 -9.27 0.97
C PHE A 162 -5.83 -8.99 -0.31
N VAL A 163 -5.59 -7.82 -0.92
CA VAL A 163 -6.32 -7.33 -2.11
C VAL A 163 -5.97 -8.14 -3.37
N PHE A 164 -4.84 -8.84 -3.34
CA PHE A 164 -4.33 -9.69 -4.41
C PHE A 164 -4.02 -11.08 -3.86
N ILE A 165 -4.13 -12.10 -4.71
CA ILE A 165 -3.80 -13.49 -4.41
C ILE A 165 -2.49 -13.81 -5.15
N CYS A 166 -1.56 -14.49 -4.48
CA CYS A 166 -0.30 -14.91 -5.10
C CYS A 166 -0.57 -15.74 -6.38
N PRO A 167 -0.01 -15.38 -7.55
CA PRO A 167 -0.20 -16.15 -8.78
C PRO A 167 0.52 -17.50 -8.80
N GLY A 168 1.56 -17.69 -7.96
CA GLY A 168 2.33 -18.93 -7.84
C GLY A 168 3.82 -18.66 -7.69
N THR A 169 4.64 -19.69 -7.93
CA THR A 169 6.11 -19.57 -7.96
C THR A 169 6.55 -19.09 -9.35
N LEU A 170 7.39 -18.05 -9.45
CA LEU A 170 7.89 -17.56 -10.73
C LEU A 170 8.76 -18.62 -11.43
N MET A 171 8.44 -18.94 -12.70
CA MET A 171 9.13 -19.94 -13.51
C MET A 171 9.92 -19.32 -14.66
N GLU A 172 9.31 -18.39 -15.42
CA GLU A 172 9.92 -17.79 -16.60
C GLU A 172 9.53 -16.30 -16.74
N VAL A 173 10.42 -15.51 -17.32
CA VAL A 173 10.22 -14.09 -17.65
C VAL A 173 10.10 -13.97 -19.17
N GLY A 174 8.90 -13.65 -19.66
CA GLY A 174 8.56 -13.62 -21.07
C GLY A 174 9.18 -12.47 -21.86
N GLU A 175 9.05 -12.55 -23.18
CA GLU A 175 9.66 -11.61 -24.15
C GLU A 175 9.25 -10.14 -23.91
N PRO A 176 10.17 -9.17 -24.17
CA PRO A 176 9.98 -7.78 -23.78
C PRO A 176 9.01 -7.05 -24.71
N THR A 177 7.83 -6.70 -24.21
CA THR A 177 6.86 -5.86 -24.93
C THR A 177 7.29 -4.39 -24.92
N PHE A 178 7.75 -3.89 -26.07
CA PHE A 178 8.12 -2.48 -26.25
C PHE A 178 6.92 -1.51 -26.09
N VAL A 179 7.10 -0.48 -25.26
CA VAL A 179 6.12 0.58 -25.03
C VAL A 179 6.46 1.80 -25.88
N PHE A 180 7.56 2.48 -25.58
CA PHE A 180 8.12 3.63 -26.32
C PHE A 180 9.59 3.87 -25.90
N GLU A 181 10.28 4.78 -26.59
CA GLU A 181 11.65 5.23 -26.26
C GLU A 181 11.58 6.58 -25.54
N ALA A 182 12.21 6.69 -24.37
CA ALA A 182 12.22 7.89 -23.53
C ALA A 182 13.45 8.78 -23.78
N GLU A 183 13.31 10.08 -23.54
CA GLU A 183 14.41 11.05 -23.68
C GLU A 183 15.58 10.84 -22.69
N GLN A 184 15.36 10.11 -21.59
CA GLN A 184 16.33 9.88 -20.52
C GLN A 184 16.76 8.41 -20.48
N GLN A 185 18.07 8.17 -20.31
CA GLN A 185 18.62 6.80 -20.32
C GLN A 185 18.06 5.93 -19.17
N ALA A 186 17.78 6.55 -18.02
CA ALA A 186 17.30 5.91 -16.81
C ALA A 186 16.09 6.65 -16.21
N GLY A 187 15.32 5.92 -15.41
CA GLY A 187 14.11 6.35 -14.74
C GLY A 187 13.38 5.13 -14.17
N SER A 188 12.16 5.33 -13.68
CA SER A 188 11.19 4.25 -13.45
C SER A 188 9.80 4.69 -13.93
N TRP A 189 8.93 3.72 -14.11
CA TRP A 189 7.53 3.93 -14.45
C TRP A 189 6.68 2.82 -13.85
N CYS A 190 5.50 3.13 -13.31
CA CYS A 190 4.63 2.16 -12.64
C CYS A 190 3.15 2.52 -12.79
N LYS A 191 2.26 1.59 -12.40
CA LYS A 191 0.86 1.89 -12.08
C LYS A 191 0.64 1.71 -10.57
N ASP A 192 -0.40 2.32 -10.01
CA ASP A 192 -0.87 2.02 -8.65
C ASP A 192 -1.72 0.75 -8.68
N PRO A 193 -1.31 -0.37 -8.05
CA PRO A 193 -2.07 -1.61 -8.11
C PRO A 193 -3.42 -1.51 -7.40
N LEU A 194 -3.63 -0.62 -6.42
CA LEU A 194 -4.93 -0.52 -5.73
C LEU A 194 -5.97 0.28 -6.53
N GLN A 195 -5.54 1.28 -7.31
CA GLN A 195 -6.44 2.02 -8.19
C GLN A 195 -6.79 1.25 -9.46
N ALA A 196 -8.10 1.02 -9.69
CA ALA A 196 -8.61 0.44 -10.94
C ALA A 196 -8.75 1.47 -12.08
N ARG A 197 -7.70 2.26 -12.32
CA ARG A 197 -7.57 3.17 -13.47
C ARG A 197 -6.28 2.85 -14.21
N ASP A 198 -6.27 2.94 -15.52
CA ASP A 198 -5.07 2.76 -16.36
C ASP A 198 -4.01 3.87 -16.23
N LYS A 199 -4.03 4.60 -15.10
CA LYS A 199 -3.08 5.65 -14.79
C LYS A 199 -1.67 5.11 -14.74
N VAL A 200 -0.77 5.81 -15.43
CA VAL A 200 0.66 5.52 -15.43
C VAL A 200 1.41 6.68 -14.79
N PHE A 201 2.28 6.34 -13.85
CA PHE A 201 3.18 7.25 -13.16
C PHE A 201 4.59 7.08 -13.72
N PHE A 202 5.23 8.19 -14.08
CA PHE A 202 6.48 8.17 -14.84
C PHE A 202 7.47 9.17 -14.24
N MET A 203 8.66 8.70 -13.86
CA MET A 203 9.70 9.53 -13.23
C MET A 203 11.05 9.34 -13.95
N PRO A 204 11.41 10.25 -14.87
CA PRO A 204 12.72 10.21 -15.51
C PRO A 204 13.81 10.57 -14.50
N TRP A 205 14.91 9.82 -14.52
CA TRP A 205 16.05 10.06 -13.64
C TRP A 205 16.97 11.12 -14.26
N THR A 206 17.34 12.12 -13.47
CA THR A 206 18.32 13.13 -13.85
C THR A 206 19.19 13.44 -12.62
N PRO A 207 20.52 13.25 -12.68
CA PRO A 207 21.42 13.45 -11.55
C PRO A 207 21.18 14.76 -10.80
N TYR A 208 20.88 14.64 -9.50
CA TYR A 208 20.61 15.75 -8.57
C TYR A 208 19.47 16.70 -8.99
N ARG A 209 18.59 16.31 -9.93
CA ARG A 209 17.52 17.18 -10.47
C ARG A 209 16.13 16.54 -10.55
N THR A 210 15.97 15.24 -10.31
CA THR A 210 14.64 14.61 -10.24
C THR A 210 13.86 15.10 -9.02
N ASP A 211 12.83 15.91 -9.26
CA ASP A 211 11.86 16.40 -8.26
C ASP A 211 10.45 16.58 -8.85
N THR A 212 10.16 15.88 -9.95
CA THR A 212 8.88 15.89 -10.67
C THR A 212 8.44 14.48 -11.04
N LEU A 213 7.17 14.18 -10.78
CA LEU A 213 6.49 12.99 -11.29
C LEU A 213 5.47 13.40 -12.35
N ILE A 214 5.37 12.61 -13.43
CA ILE A 214 4.39 12.82 -14.50
C ILE A 214 3.29 11.74 -14.38
N GLU A 215 2.03 12.16 -14.50
CA GLU A 215 0.87 11.27 -14.58
C GLU A 215 0.28 11.29 -16.00
N TYR A 216 -0.05 10.11 -16.52
CA TYR A 216 -0.79 9.89 -17.75
C TYR A 216 -2.07 9.10 -17.44
N ASN A 217 -3.19 9.39 -18.10
CA ASN A 217 -4.45 8.68 -17.91
C ASN A 217 -4.44 7.23 -18.42
N SER A 218 -3.57 6.92 -19.38
CA SER A 218 -3.50 5.61 -20.05
C SER A 218 -2.09 5.32 -20.58
N LEU A 219 -1.83 4.05 -20.90
CA LEU A 219 -0.60 3.63 -21.60
C LEU A 219 -0.51 4.23 -23.01
N GLU A 220 -1.65 4.47 -23.69
CA GLU A 220 -1.67 5.14 -24.99
C GLU A 220 -1.30 6.63 -24.87
N ASP A 221 -1.76 7.32 -23.83
CA ASP A 221 -1.38 8.70 -23.57
C ASP A 221 0.12 8.83 -23.29
N LEU A 222 0.72 7.87 -22.57
CA LEU A 222 2.17 7.78 -22.39
C LEU A 222 2.90 7.65 -23.74
N LYS A 223 2.52 6.68 -24.58
CA LYS A 223 3.11 6.49 -25.93
C LYS A 223 2.96 7.72 -26.84
N ASN A 224 1.89 8.51 -26.68
CA ASN A 224 1.63 9.72 -27.44
C ASN A 224 2.16 11.01 -26.77
N GLY A 225 2.87 10.93 -25.64
CA GLY A 225 3.37 12.08 -24.90
C GLY A 225 2.29 12.98 -24.26
N ARG A 226 1.04 12.52 -24.18
CA ARG A 226 -0.14 13.28 -23.70
C ARG A 226 -0.20 13.29 -22.16
N GLN A 227 0.71 14.03 -21.54
CA GLN A 227 0.77 14.22 -20.09
C GLN A 227 -0.57 14.73 -19.54
N THR A 228 -1.08 14.11 -18.47
CA THR A 228 -2.35 14.48 -17.84
C THR A 228 -2.15 15.50 -16.73
N THR A 229 -1.18 15.28 -15.85
CA THR A 229 -0.75 16.28 -14.87
C THR A 229 0.69 16.03 -14.42
N THR A 230 1.33 17.07 -13.87
CA THR A 230 2.70 16.98 -13.34
C THR A 230 2.67 17.33 -11.85
N TYR A 231 3.27 16.47 -11.04
CA TYR A 231 3.39 16.64 -9.60
C TYR A 231 4.80 17.13 -9.26
N LYS A 232 4.91 18.33 -8.67
CA LYS A 232 6.16 18.81 -8.08
C LYS A 232 6.32 18.17 -6.71
N LEU A 233 7.39 17.40 -6.52
CA LEU A 233 7.67 16.73 -5.25
C LEU A 233 8.25 17.72 -4.23
N PRO A 234 8.00 17.51 -2.91
CA PRO A 234 8.46 18.41 -1.86
C PRO A 234 9.97 18.33 -1.59
N HIS A 235 10.62 17.27 -2.07
CA HIS A 235 12.05 16.98 -1.97
C HIS A 235 12.53 16.38 -3.29
N ARG A 236 13.85 16.42 -3.55
CA ARG A 236 14.49 15.68 -4.64
C ARG A 236 14.52 14.19 -4.33
N VAL A 237 14.61 13.39 -5.39
CA VAL A 237 14.64 11.92 -5.35
C VAL A 237 16.07 11.43 -5.56
N ASP A 238 16.51 10.47 -4.75
CA ASP A 238 17.67 9.62 -5.05
C ASP A 238 17.15 8.30 -5.64
N GLY A 239 17.83 7.79 -6.67
CA GLY A 239 17.53 6.51 -7.31
C GLY A 239 16.36 6.54 -8.30
N THR A 240 16.01 5.35 -8.77
CA THR A 240 14.87 5.07 -9.66
C THR A 240 13.72 4.36 -8.95
N GLY A 241 13.97 3.73 -7.80
CA GLY A 241 13.00 2.95 -7.02
C GLY A 241 11.91 3.78 -6.34
N PHE A 242 10.93 4.27 -7.09
CA PHE A 242 9.72 4.86 -6.55
C PHE A 242 8.52 3.96 -6.90
N VAL A 243 7.53 3.92 -6.01
CA VAL A 243 6.29 3.16 -6.25
C VAL A 243 5.04 3.98 -5.98
N ALA A 244 3.96 3.63 -6.67
CA ALA A 244 2.62 4.12 -6.40
C ALA A 244 1.82 3.07 -5.63
N TYR A 245 1.20 3.47 -4.52
CA TYR A 245 0.37 2.60 -3.70
C TYR A 245 -0.75 3.43 -3.05
N ASP A 246 -2.00 3.09 -3.35
CA ASP A 246 -3.22 3.66 -2.76
C ASP A 246 -3.26 5.21 -2.80
N GLY A 247 -3.14 5.76 -4.01
CA GLY A 247 -3.20 7.20 -4.26
C GLY A 247 -2.00 8.00 -3.71
N ALA A 248 -0.98 7.33 -3.20
CA ALA A 248 0.26 7.94 -2.72
C ALA A 248 1.49 7.41 -3.47
N ILE A 249 2.52 8.25 -3.53
CA ILE A 249 3.84 7.91 -4.06
C ILE A 249 4.82 7.79 -2.90
N PHE A 250 5.64 6.75 -2.95
CA PHE A 250 6.72 6.47 -2.02
C PHE A 250 8.04 6.55 -2.78
N PHE A 251 8.99 7.34 -2.27
CA PHE A 251 10.29 7.56 -2.92
C PHE A 251 11.40 7.83 -1.90
N ASN A 252 12.65 7.49 -2.24
CA ASN A 252 13.81 7.84 -1.43
C ASN A 252 14.19 9.32 -1.62
N LYS A 253 14.33 10.05 -0.51
CA LYS A 253 14.63 11.48 -0.47
C LYS A 253 16.13 11.75 -0.55
N GLU A 254 16.53 12.64 -1.47
CA GLU A 254 17.94 12.93 -1.78
C GLU A 254 18.80 13.14 -0.51
N ARG A 255 19.94 12.45 -0.44
CA ARG A 255 20.93 12.49 0.65
C ARG A 255 20.38 12.06 2.02
N THR A 256 19.36 11.21 2.03
CA THR A 256 18.84 10.60 3.26
C THR A 256 18.49 9.13 3.08
N ARG A 257 18.51 8.35 4.16
CA ARG A 257 17.93 7.00 4.23
C ARG A 257 16.42 7.01 4.49
N ASN A 258 15.72 8.06 4.03
CA ASN A 258 14.33 8.29 4.37
C ASN A 258 13.42 8.07 3.15
N ILE A 259 12.24 7.51 3.40
CA ILE A 259 11.18 7.30 2.41
C ILE A 259 10.10 8.35 2.67
N VAL A 260 9.72 9.10 1.65
CA VAL A 260 8.68 10.14 1.75
C VAL A 260 7.38 9.61 1.14
N LYS A 261 6.27 9.70 1.90
CA LYS A 261 4.93 9.46 1.38
C LYS A 261 4.31 10.77 0.91
N PHE A 262 3.89 10.84 -0.34
CA PHE A 262 3.25 12.00 -0.97
C PHE A 262 1.88 11.61 -1.54
N ASP A 263 0.80 12.19 -1.00
CA ASP A 263 -0.58 11.92 -1.45
C ASP A 263 -0.89 12.74 -2.72
N LEU A 264 -1.22 12.05 -3.82
CA LEU A 264 -1.42 12.63 -5.15
C LEU A 264 -2.71 13.44 -5.29
N ARG A 265 -3.70 13.16 -4.44
CA ARG A 265 -5.03 13.77 -4.48
C ARG A 265 -5.05 15.12 -3.76
N THR A 266 -4.30 15.23 -2.67
CA THR A 266 -4.15 16.41 -1.83
C THR A 266 -2.88 17.20 -2.13
N ARG A 267 -1.92 16.59 -2.84
CA ARG A 267 -0.63 17.19 -3.26
C ARG A 267 0.26 17.61 -2.10
N ILE A 268 0.17 16.90 -0.97
CA ILE A 268 0.99 17.13 0.22
C ILE A 268 1.78 15.89 0.61
N LYS A 269 2.90 16.15 1.30
CA LYS A 269 3.63 15.14 2.05
C LYS A 269 2.77 14.65 3.21
N SER A 270 2.32 13.41 3.16
CA SER A 270 1.51 12.77 4.21
C SER A 270 2.37 12.06 5.27
N GLY A 271 3.65 11.80 4.99
CA GLY A 271 4.61 11.35 6.01
C GLY A 271 6.04 11.16 5.54
N GLU A 272 6.90 10.69 6.44
CA GLU A 272 8.30 10.32 6.18
C GLU A 272 8.71 9.18 7.13
N ALA A 273 9.22 8.07 6.57
CA ALA A 273 9.81 6.95 7.32
C ALA A 273 11.34 7.04 7.27
N ILE A 274 12.02 6.56 8.31
CA ILE A 274 13.49 6.44 8.34
C ILE A 274 13.82 4.95 8.23
N VAL A 275 14.46 4.50 7.15
CA VAL A 275 14.94 3.13 7.05
C VAL A 275 16.12 2.98 8.01
N ALA A 276 16.03 2.11 9.00
CA ALA A 276 17.07 1.96 10.01
C ALA A 276 18.35 1.39 9.40
N ASN A 277 19.51 1.98 9.74
CA ASN A 277 20.85 1.55 9.31
C ASN A 277 21.11 1.49 7.79
N ALA A 278 20.15 1.86 6.94
CA ALA A 278 20.31 1.76 5.49
C ALA A 278 21.41 2.69 4.95
N ASN A 279 22.14 2.15 3.98
CA ASN A 279 23.08 2.86 3.13
C ASN A 279 22.31 3.71 2.11
N TYR A 280 22.86 4.85 1.71
CA TYR A 280 22.18 5.80 0.80
C TYR A 280 23.19 6.65 0.01
N HIS A 281 22.74 7.21 -1.12
CA HIS A 281 23.46 8.18 -1.95
C HIS A 281 24.79 7.69 -2.56
N ASP A 282 24.74 6.62 -3.37
CA ASP A 282 25.86 5.85 -3.97
C ASP A 282 26.76 5.12 -2.94
N THR A 283 26.25 4.85 -1.73
CA THR A 283 26.93 4.00 -0.73
C THR A 283 26.71 2.51 -1.02
N SER A 284 25.50 2.10 -1.42
CA SER A 284 25.18 0.73 -1.86
C SER A 284 24.07 0.68 -2.93
N PRO A 285 24.27 1.37 -4.07
CA PRO A 285 23.37 1.30 -5.21
C PRO A 285 23.46 -0.07 -5.89
N TYR A 286 22.57 -0.32 -6.87
CA TYR A 286 22.77 -1.39 -7.83
C TYR A 286 23.99 -1.16 -8.73
N ARG A 287 24.34 -2.16 -9.54
CA ARG A 287 25.51 -2.22 -10.42
C ARG A 287 25.72 -1.01 -11.32
N TRP A 288 24.64 -0.35 -11.77
CA TRP A 288 24.72 0.86 -12.62
C TRP A 288 24.96 2.16 -11.84
N GLY A 289 24.87 2.13 -10.50
CA GLY A 289 24.98 3.30 -9.63
C GLY A 289 23.66 4.06 -9.53
N GLY A 290 23.69 5.34 -9.88
CA GLY A 290 22.47 6.13 -10.05
C GLY A 290 21.75 6.57 -8.77
N LYS A 291 22.39 6.45 -7.60
CA LYS A 291 21.77 6.68 -6.28
C LYS A 291 20.66 5.65 -5.94
N THR A 292 20.67 4.48 -6.58
CA THR A 292 19.67 3.41 -6.42
C THR A 292 19.83 2.61 -5.12
N ASP A 293 20.30 3.22 -4.04
CA ASP A 293 20.66 2.57 -2.78
C ASP A 293 19.47 1.93 -2.06
N ILE A 294 18.35 2.65 -2.06
CA ILE A 294 17.08 2.24 -1.48
C ILE A 294 16.08 2.16 -2.64
N ASP A 295 15.51 0.98 -2.78
CA ASP A 295 14.54 0.62 -3.81
C ASP A 295 13.23 0.21 -3.13
N LEU A 296 12.09 0.47 -3.77
CA LEU A 296 10.77 0.19 -3.21
C LEU A 296 10.05 -0.78 -4.14
N ALA A 297 9.35 -1.76 -3.57
CA ALA A 297 8.63 -2.76 -4.35
C ALA A 297 7.22 -2.97 -3.79
N VAL A 298 6.28 -3.41 -4.64
CA VAL A 298 4.90 -3.72 -4.26
C VAL A 298 4.55 -5.11 -4.77
N ASP A 299 3.98 -5.93 -3.89
CA ASP A 299 3.47 -7.27 -4.23
C ASP A 299 2.14 -7.56 -3.50
N GLU A 300 1.68 -8.80 -3.54
CA GLU A 300 0.43 -9.26 -2.93
C GLU A 300 0.42 -9.14 -1.39
N ARG A 301 1.59 -9.08 -0.74
CA ARG A 301 1.76 -8.88 0.70
C ARG A 301 1.93 -7.41 1.09
N GLY A 302 2.00 -6.49 0.12
CA GLY A 302 1.96 -5.05 0.35
C GLY A 302 3.21 -4.31 -0.12
N LEU A 303 3.70 -3.37 0.70
CA LEU A 303 4.78 -2.46 0.37
C LEU A 303 6.09 -2.89 1.02
N TRP A 304 7.16 -2.90 0.23
CA TRP A 304 8.49 -3.38 0.60
C TRP A 304 9.57 -2.34 0.33
N VAL A 305 10.68 -2.49 1.04
CA VAL A 305 11.89 -1.69 0.87
C VAL A 305 13.08 -2.64 0.72
N ILE A 306 13.79 -2.53 -0.40
CA ILE A 306 14.98 -3.31 -0.74
C ILE A 306 16.18 -2.35 -0.66
N TYR A 307 17.09 -2.61 0.27
CA TYR A 307 18.23 -1.73 0.55
C TYR A 307 19.46 -2.56 0.92
N ALA A 308 20.53 -1.92 1.38
CA ALA A 308 21.67 -2.61 1.98
C ALA A 308 22.17 -1.85 3.22
N THR A 309 22.92 -2.54 4.07
CA THR A 309 23.47 -2.01 5.32
C THR A 309 24.96 -2.33 5.44
N GLU A 310 25.72 -1.50 6.15
CA GLU A 310 27.10 -1.83 6.53
C GLU A 310 27.15 -3.07 7.44
N GLN A 311 26.13 -3.27 8.29
CA GLN A 311 26.01 -4.42 9.19
C GLN A 311 25.93 -5.75 8.43
N ASN A 312 25.14 -5.82 7.35
CA ASN A 312 25.10 -6.98 6.45
C ASN A 312 26.20 -6.91 5.36
N ASN A 313 27.27 -6.15 5.58
CA ASN A 313 28.45 -6.05 4.70
C ASN A 313 28.10 -5.65 3.24
N GLY A 314 27.13 -4.74 3.04
CA GLY A 314 26.69 -4.29 1.72
C GLY A 314 25.71 -5.24 1.00
N ARG A 315 25.34 -6.37 1.61
CA ARG A 315 24.33 -7.28 1.09
C ARG A 315 22.92 -6.72 1.24
N ILE A 316 22.03 -7.21 0.39
CA ILE A 316 20.63 -6.81 0.36
C ILE A 316 19.94 -7.15 1.70
N VAL A 317 19.21 -6.17 2.22
CA VAL A 317 18.29 -6.27 3.34
C VAL A 317 16.92 -5.86 2.82
N VAL A 318 15.91 -6.68 3.12
CA VAL A 318 14.51 -6.43 2.73
C VAL A 318 13.72 -6.07 3.99
N SER A 319 12.76 -5.16 3.90
CA SER A 319 11.85 -4.87 5.00
C SER A 319 10.45 -4.55 4.52
N GLN A 320 9.45 -5.04 5.25
CA GLN A 320 8.03 -4.76 5.00
C GLN A 320 7.68 -3.42 5.67
N LEU A 321 7.12 -2.49 4.90
CA LEU A 321 6.80 -1.13 5.35
C LEU A 321 5.30 -0.91 5.26
N ASN A 322 4.64 -0.73 6.41
CA ASN A 322 3.21 -0.45 6.44
C ASN A 322 2.88 0.87 5.72
N PRO A 323 2.13 0.87 4.60
CA PRO A 323 1.93 2.06 3.78
C PRO A 323 1.07 3.13 4.46
N TYR A 324 0.31 2.78 5.51
CA TYR A 324 -0.59 3.69 6.22
C TYR A 324 0.06 4.31 7.46
N THR A 325 0.74 3.51 8.27
CA THR A 325 1.38 3.95 9.53
C THR A 325 2.85 4.35 9.39
N LEU A 326 3.48 4.03 8.24
CA LEU A 326 4.90 4.26 7.95
C LEU A 326 5.86 3.61 8.96
N ARG A 327 5.46 2.46 9.50
CA ARG A 327 6.25 1.61 10.39
C ARG A 327 6.77 0.39 9.64
N PHE A 328 7.98 -0.03 9.98
CA PHE A 328 8.51 -1.32 9.53
C PHE A 328 7.91 -2.43 10.40
N GLU A 329 7.42 -3.48 9.74
CA GLU A 329 6.73 -4.60 10.40
C GLU A 329 7.67 -5.78 10.62
N ALA A 330 8.56 -6.04 9.66
CA ALA A 330 9.61 -7.04 9.74
C ALA A 330 10.78 -6.70 8.80
N THR A 331 11.94 -7.33 9.03
CA THR A 331 13.22 -7.09 8.34
C THR A 331 13.97 -8.41 8.18
N TRP A 332 14.56 -8.63 7.00
CA TRP A 332 15.28 -9.84 6.64
C TRP A 332 16.63 -9.51 6.00
N GLU A 333 17.69 -10.19 6.47
CA GLU A 333 19.04 -10.06 5.93
C GLU A 333 19.31 -11.18 4.92
N THR A 334 19.72 -10.83 3.69
CA THR A 334 19.99 -11.81 2.63
C THR A 334 21.51 -12.05 2.45
N ALA A 335 21.86 -13.06 1.66
CA ALA A 335 23.26 -13.39 1.35
C ALA A 335 23.85 -12.63 0.14
N TYR A 336 23.06 -11.83 -0.58
CA TYR A 336 23.44 -11.30 -1.90
C TYR A 336 23.97 -9.86 -1.86
N ASP A 337 25.11 -9.57 -2.50
CA ASP A 337 25.68 -8.21 -2.59
C ASP A 337 24.84 -7.27 -3.48
N LYS A 338 24.38 -6.14 -2.95
CA LYS A 338 23.53 -5.21 -3.70
C LYS A 338 24.26 -4.52 -4.87
N ARG A 339 25.58 -4.36 -4.79
CA ARG A 339 26.38 -3.77 -5.89
C ARG A 339 26.57 -4.72 -7.08
N SER A 340 26.47 -6.03 -6.85
CA SER A 340 26.51 -7.05 -7.90
C SER A 340 25.19 -7.15 -8.66
N ALA A 341 24.07 -6.94 -7.98
CA ALA A 341 22.72 -6.93 -8.55
C ALA A 341 22.51 -5.76 -9.52
N SER A 342 21.80 -5.99 -10.63
CA SER A 342 21.44 -4.95 -11.59
C SER A 342 20.11 -4.27 -11.22
N ASN A 343 19.15 -5.04 -10.71
CA ASN A 343 17.95 -4.57 -10.01
C ASN A 343 17.36 -5.74 -9.19
N ALA A 344 16.30 -5.53 -8.39
CA ALA A 344 15.61 -6.60 -7.67
C ALA A 344 14.15 -6.22 -7.35
N PHE A 345 13.24 -7.21 -7.37
CA PHE A 345 11.81 -7.01 -7.17
C PHE A 345 11.20 -8.05 -6.22
N MET A 346 9.97 -7.82 -5.75
CA MET A 346 9.22 -8.73 -4.87
C MET A 346 8.03 -9.34 -5.61
N VAL A 347 7.77 -10.63 -5.40
CA VAL A 347 6.51 -11.33 -5.77
C VAL A 347 6.16 -12.32 -4.66
N CYS A 348 4.92 -12.35 -4.19
CA CYS A 348 4.43 -13.24 -3.13
C CYS A 348 5.26 -13.26 -1.82
N GLY A 349 5.99 -12.19 -1.49
CA GLY A 349 6.97 -12.13 -0.39
C GLY A 349 8.30 -12.83 -0.68
N VAL A 350 8.61 -13.08 -1.94
CA VAL A 350 9.90 -13.59 -2.41
C VAL A 350 10.62 -12.48 -3.17
N LEU A 351 11.82 -12.13 -2.70
CA LEU A 351 12.76 -11.27 -3.42
C LEU A 351 13.32 -12.04 -4.62
N HIS A 352 13.37 -11.39 -5.78
CA HIS A 352 14.02 -11.89 -6.99
C HIS A 352 15.10 -10.89 -7.42
N VAL A 353 16.36 -11.33 -7.49
CA VAL A 353 17.51 -10.46 -7.80
C VAL A 353 17.96 -10.68 -9.24
N VAL A 354 17.96 -9.62 -10.05
CA VAL A 354 18.35 -9.66 -11.46
C VAL A 354 19.84 -9.35 -11.61
N ARG A 355 20.59 -10.25 -12.26
CA ARG A 355 22.01 -10.08 -12.59
C ARG A 355 22.21 -10.00 -14.11
N SER A 356 22.74 -8.86 -14.56
CA SER A 356 23.28 -8.68 -15.91
C SER A 356 24.80 -8.83 -15.93
N THR A 357 25.31 -9.68 -16.82
CA THR A 357 26.73 -9.62 -17.23
C THR A 357 26.89 -8.60 -18.36
N TYR A 358 27.34 -7.40 -17.99
CA TYR A 358 27.97 -6.48 -18.93
C TYR A 358 29.31 -7.09 -19.35
N GLU A 359 29.36 -7.73 -20.52
CA GLU A 359 30.57 -8.29 -21.12
C GLU A 359 31.32 -7.21 -21.92
N GLU A 360 32.62 -7.06 -21.69
CA GLU A 360 33.52 -6.26 -22.53
C GLU A 360 33.95 -7.02 -23.81
N ASN A 361 33.53 -8.29 -23.95
CA ASN A 361 33.90 -9.19 -25.04
C ASN A 361 32.71 -9.45 -25.98
N GLU A 362 32.89 -9.20 -27.27
CA GLU A 362 31.85 -9.33 -28.32
C GLU A 362 31.44 -10.80 -28.65
N SER A 363 31.82 -11.77 -27.82
CA SER A 363 31.82 -13.21 -28.17
C SER A 363 30.78 -14.08 -27.45
N GLU A 364 30.24 -13.64 -26.31
CA GLU A 364 29.08 -14.30 -25.69
C GLU A 364 27.83 -13.41 -25.79
N ALA A 365 26.67 -14.04 -26.01
CA ALA A 365 25.40 -13.32 -25.99
C ALA A 365 25.13 -12.78 -24.57
N PRO A 366 24.64 -11.53 -24.41
CA PRO A 366 24.45 -10.92 -23.10
C PRO A 366 23.34 -11.63 -22.30
N LYS A 367 23.74 -12.57 -21.44
CA LYS A 367 22.85 -13.29 -20.53
C LYS A 367 22.54 -12.41 -19.33
N SER A 368 21.27 -12.15 -19.09
CA SER A 368 20.79 -11.72 -17.78
C SER A 368 19.90 -12.81 -17.21
N HIS A 369 19.95 -12.98 -15.90
CA HIS A 369 19.26 -14.06 -15.19
C HIS A 369 18.86 -13.58 -13.79
N ILE A 370 17.80 -14.15 -13.24
CA ILE A 370 17.49 -14.04 -11.81
C ILE A 370 18.34 -15.11 -11.12
N ASP A 371 19.49 -14.69 -10.60
CA ASP A 371 20.51 -15.62 -10.08
C ASP A 371 20.31 -15.96 -8.59
N TYR A 372 19.47 -15.20 -7.89
CA TYR A 372 19.18 -15.40 -6.47
C TYR A 372 17.75 -15.00 -6.12
N ILE A 373 17.11 -15.84 -5.30
CA ILE A 373 15.81 -15.56 -4.68
C ILE A 373 15.92 -15.60 -3.14
N TYR A 374 15.07 -14.85 -2.44
CA TYR A 374 14.95 -14.92 -0.98
C TYR A 374 13.51 -14.90 -0.52
N ASN A 375 13.07 -15.99 0.13
CA ASN A 375 11.72 -16.19 0.63
C ASN A 375 11.59 -15.65 2.06
N THR A 376 10.81 -14.60 2.26
CA THR A 376 10.64 -13.96 3.58
C THR A 376 9.87 -14.82 4.59
N LYS A 377 8.88 -15.63 4.17
CA LYS A 377 8.13 -16.51 5.09
C LYS A 377 9.03 -17.64 5.62
N LEU A 378 9.88 -18.22 4.76
CA LEU A 378 10.83 -19.27 5.15
C LEU A 378 12.15 -18.70 5.72
N SER A 379 12.43 -17.41 5.51
CA SER A 379 13.71 -16.75 5.82
C SER A 379 14.93 -17.45 5.19
N GLN A 380 14.73 -18.00 4.00
CA GLN A 380 15.68 -18.83 3.25
C GLN A 380 15.91 -18.22 1.86
N GLY A 381 17.17 -18.19 1.43
CA GLY A 381 17.54 -17.71 0.10
C GLY A 381 18.34 -18.75 -0.68
N GLU A 382 18.07 -18.84 -1.97
CA GLU A 382 18.52 -19.90 -2.86
C GLU A 382 19.02 -19.31 -4.18
N TYR A 383 19.95 -19.99 -4.84
CA TYR A 383 20.46 -19.58 -6.15
C TYR A 383 19.64 -20.23 -7.26
N THR A 384 19.33 -19.46 -8.30
CA THR A 384 18.46 -19.83 -9.42
C THR A 384 19.15 -19.51 -10.75
N ASP A 385 18.55 -19.94 -11.86
CA ASP A 385 18.98 -19.55 -13.22
C ASP A 385 17.74 -19.35 -14.11
N ILE A 386 16.84 -18.45 -13.70
CA ILE A 386 15.68 -18.06 -14.49
C ILE A 386 16.15 -17.00 -15.50
N LEU A 387 15.95 -17.23 -16.80
CA LEU A 387 16.35 -16.29 -17.84
C LEU A 387 15.64 -14.94 -17.68
N PHE A 388 16.37 -13.84 -17.86
CA PHE A 388 15.83 -12.49 -17.85
C PHE A 388 16.22 -11.77 -19.16
N PRO A 389 15.27 -11.42 -20.05
CA PRO A 389 15.60 -10.72 -21.29
C PRO A 389 16.28 -9.37 -21.03
N ASN A 390 17.47 -9.13 -21.63
CA ASN A 390 18.20 -7.87 -21.47
C ASN A 390 18.83 -7.40 -22.80
N GLN A 391 17.97 -7.13 -23.78
CA GLN A 391 18.39 -6.75 -25.15
C GLN A 391 19.20 -5.44 -25.21
N TYR A 392 19.00 -4.52 -24.26
CA TYR A 392 19.59 -3.17 -24.28
C TYR A 392 20.66 -2.94 -23.20
N GLN A 393 21.00 -3.98 -22.44
CA GLN A 393 22.07 -4.11 -21.44
C GLN A 393 21.97 -3.23 -20.17
N TYR A 394 21.47 -1.99 -20.24
CA TYR A 394 21.45 -1.01 -19.14
C TYR A 394 20.11 -0.96 -18.38
N ILE A 395 19.84 -1.98 -17.58
CA ILE A 395 18.65 -2.07 -16.70
C ILE A 395 18.73 -0.96 -15.63
N ALA A 396 17.76 -0.04 -15.64
CA ALA A 396 17.66 1.08 -14.71
C ALA A 396 16.62 0.87 -13.59
N ALA A 397 15.52 0.17 -13.90
CA ALA A 397 14.45 -0.20 -12.96
C ALA A 397 13.69 -1.45 -13.45
N VAL A 398 13.20 -2.28 -12.52
CA VAL A 398 12.36 -3.47 -12.76
C VAL A 398 11.29 -3.55 -11.67
N ASP A 399 10.16 -2.89 -11.87
CA ASP A 399 9.09 -2.77 -10.88
C ASP A 399 8.00 -3.82 -11.10
N TYR A 400 7.68 -4.67 -10.10
CA TYR A 400 6.56 -5.62 -10.19
C TYR A 400 5.20 -4.96 -9.93
N ASN A 401 4.12 -5.54 -10.47
CA ASN A 401 2.76 -5.11 -10.22
C ASN A 401 1.80 -6.30 -9.94
N PRO A 402 1.24 -6.43 -8.73
CA PRO A 402 0.34 -7.54 -8.38
C PRO A 402 -1.08 -7.43 -8.98
N ARG A 403 -1.44 -6.35 -9.69
CA ARG A 403 -2.75 -6.21 -10.36
C ARG A 403 -2.78 -6.87 -11.73
N ASP A 404 -1.72 -6.72 -12.53
CA ASP A 404 -1.61 -7.30 -13.87
C ASP A 404 -0.46 -8.31 -14.03
N ASN A 405 0.27 -8.56 -12.93
CA ASN A 405 1.33 -9.57 -12.80
C ASN A 405 2.50 -9.40 -13.80
N GLN A 406 2.68 -8.18 -14.32
CA GLN A 406 3.76 -7.81 -15.25
C GLN A 406 4.93 -7.13 -14.52
N LEU A 407 6.12 -7.18 -15.12
CA LEU A 407 7.23 -6.29 -14.77
C LEU A 407 7.19 -5.02 -15.62
N TYR A 408 7.39 -3.88 -14.96
CA TYR A 408 7.52 -2.56 -15.55
C TYR A 408 9.01 -2.21 -15.59
N VAL A 409 9.60 -2.28 -16.78
CA VAL A 409 11.06 -2.23 -16.96
C VAL A 409 11.47 -0.94 -17.66
N TRP A 410 12.54 -0.32 -17.17
CA TRP A 410 13.27 0.74 -17.86
C TRP A 410 14.67 0.22 -18.18
N ASN A 411 15.02 0.14 -19.47
CA ASN A 411 16.28 -0.44 -19.93
C ASN A 411 16.86 0.40 -21.07
N ASN A 412 17.91 1.17 -20.77
CA ASN A 412 18.66 1.99 -21.72
C ASN A 412 17.78 2.85 -22.65
N PHE A 413 17.10 3.87 -22.12
CA PHE A 413 16.06 4.67 -22.82
C PHE A 413 14.75 3.92 -23.14
N TYR A 414 14.76 2.60 -23.36
CA TYR A 414 13.58 1.85 -23.76
C TYR A 414 12.67 1.51 -22.57
N ILE A 415 11.38 1.80 -22.75
CA ILE A 415 10.31 1.52 -21.78
C ILE A 415 9.61 0.24 -22.21
N LEU A 416 9.61 -0.77 -21.34
CA LEU A 416 9.24 -2.15 -21.67
C LEU A 416 8.32 -2.76 -20.59
N ARG A 417 7.43 -3.68 -20.99
CA ARG A 417 6.71 -4.57 -20.06
C ARG A 417 7.09 -6.01 -20.32
N TYR A 418 7.41 -6.78 -19.29
CA TYR A 418 7.68 -8.22 -19.42
C TYR A 418 6.51 -8.97 -18.78
N ASP A 419 5.96 -9.96 -19.48
CA ASP A 419 4.98 -10.89 -18.91
C ASP A 419 5.70 -11.96 -18.08
N LEU A 420 5.02 -12.56 -17.11
CA LEU A 420 5.59 -13.54 -16.18
C LEU A 420 4.78 -14.84 -16.18
N GLU A 421 5.47 -15.98 -16.19
CA GLU A 421 4.84 -17.31 -16.08
C GLU A 421 5.05 -17.91 -14.68
N PHE A 422 3.96 -18.39 -14.08
CA PHE A 422 3.91 -18.85 -12.69
C PHE A 422 3.45 -20.31 -12.60
N ASP A 423 4.14 -21.10 -11.77
CA ASP A 423 3.66 -22.40 -11.32
C ASP A 423 2.63 -22.22 -10.20
N ALA A 424 1.35 -22.33 -10.59
CA ALA A 424 0.21 -22.22 -9.69
C ALA A 424 -0.02 -23.45 -8.79
N GLU A 425 0.68 -24.57 -9.01
CA GLU A 425 0.64 -25.72 -8.08
C GLU A 425 1.53 -25.52 -6.85
N LYS A 426 2.39 -24.48 -6.86
CA LYS A 426 3.26 -24.09 -5.74
C LYS A 426 3.01 -22.64 -5.31
N ASP A 427 2.26 -22.43 -4.23
CA ASP A 427 2.44 -21.22 -3.43
C ASP A 427 3.88 -21.25 -2.86
N PRO A 428 4.78 -20.33 -3.23
CA PRO A 428 6.15 -20.33 -2.72
C PRO A 428 6.20 -20.15 -1.20
N ALA A 429 5.09 -19.74 -0.56
CA ALA A 429 4.98 -19.68 0.88
C ALA A 429 5.03 -21.07 1.55
N ASP A 430 4.57 -22.15 0.90
CA ASP A 430 4.48 -23.48 1.52
C ASP A 430 5.60 -24.41 1.05
N GLY A 431 6.67 -24.47 1.87
CA GLY A 431 7.84 -25.33 1.67
C GLY A 431 7.59 -26.83 1.80
N THR A 432 6.44 -27.33 1.36
CA THR A 432 6.12 -28.76 1.31
C THR A 432 5.84 -29.20 -0.12
N SER A 433 6.71 -30.04 -0.67
CA SER A 433 6.46 -30.78 -1.92
C SER A 433 5.36 -31.84 -1.71
N GLN A 434 4.09 -31.41 -1.63
CA GLN A 434 2.95 -32.32 -1.54
C GLN A 434 2.69 -32.95 -2.91
N SER A 435 3.31 -34.10 -3.14
CA SER A 435 2.99 -34.98 -4.26
C SER A 435 1.51 -35.42 -4.16
N GLN A 436 0.62 -34.76 -4.91
CA GLN A 436 -0.82 -35.07 -4.91
C GLN A 436 -1.13 -36.39 -5.63
N CYS A 437 -0.86 -37.51 -4.96
CA CYS A 437 -1.38 -38.82 -5.34
C CYS A 437 -2.71 -39.07 -4.58
N GLY A 438 -3.81 -38.48 -5.06
CA GLY A 438 -5.10 -38.61 -4.40
C GLY A 438 -6.32 -38.31 -5.28
N LEU A 439 -7.38 -39.12 -5.09
CA LEU A 439 -8.77 -38.80 -5.44
C LEU A 439 -9.17 -38.65 -6.93
N PHE A 440 -8.63 -39.50 -7.82
CA PHE A 440 -9.43 -39.99 -8.96
C PHE A 440 -10.14 -41.31 -8.61
N GLN A 441 -11.37 -41.22 -8.10
CA GLN A 441 -12.33 -42.34 -8.06
C GLN A 441 -13.72 -41.86 -8.50
N MET A 442 -14.10 -42.18 -9.74
CA MET A 442 -15.48 -42.48 -10.20
C MET A 442 -15.49 -42.84 -11.71
N ASN A 443 -14.66 -43.78 -12.16
CA ASN A 443 -14.89 -44.46 -13.45
C ASN A 443 -14.29 -45.89 -13.44
N PRO A 444 -15.11 -46.96 -13.44
CA PRO A 444 -14.63 -48.34 -13.27
C PRO A 444 -14.06 -49.00 -14.55
N TYR A 445 -13.88 -48.25 -15.66
CA TYR A 445 -13.56 -48.83 -16.98
C TYR A 445 -12.16 -48.56 -17.55
N LEU A 446 -11.27 -47.86 -16.85
CA LEU A 446 -9.89 -47.63 -17.30
C LEU A 446 -8.86 -48.27 -16.37
N ARG A 447 -8.21 -49.33 -16.87
CA ARG A 447 -6.99 -49.92 -16.30
C ARG A 447 -5.78 -49.53 -17.16
N SER A 448 -4.62 -49.46 -16.52
CA SER A 448 -3.28 -49.21 -17.09
C SER A 448 -2.97 -47.73 -17.34
N ALA A 449 -1.73 -47.25 -17.11
CA ALA A 449 -0.66 -47.73 -16.23
C ALA A 449 0.38 -46.61 -16.06
N CYS A 450 0.80 -46.31 -14.82
CA CYS A 450 1.99 -45.49 -14.57
C CYS A 450 3.11 -46.41 -14.04
N VAL A 451 4.23 -46.44 -14.76
CA VAL A 451 5.45 -47.14 -14.34
C VAL A 451 6.42 -46.10 -13.79
N HIS A 452 6.78 -46.21 -12.52
CA HIS A 452 7.84 -45.38 -11.95
C HIS A 452 9.20 -45.77 -12.54
N LEU A 453 9.95 -44.76 -13.00
CA LEU A 453 11.40 -44.84 -13.09
C LEU A 453 11.98 -44.03 -11.93
N ILE A 454 12.62 -44.75 -11.00
CA ILE A 454 13.44 -44.16 -9.94
C ILE A 454 14.90 -44.37 -10.37
N PRO A 455 15.73 -43.32 -10.49
CA PRO A 455 17.17 -43.51 -10.66
C PRO A 455 17.77 -44.06 -9.36
N GLN A 456 18.60 -45.09 -9.46
CA GLN A 456 19.50 -45.50 -8.39
C GLN A 456 20.95 -45.36 -8.88
N THR A 457 21.82 -44.94 -7.95
CA THR A 457 23.27 -44.71 -8.07
C THR A 457 23.70 -43.69 -9.13
#